data_AF-C1BXY7-F1
#
_entry.id   AF-C1BXY7-F1
#
_cell.length_a   1.000
_cell.length_b   1.000
_cell.length_c   1.000
_cell.angle_alpha   90.00
_cell.angle_beta   90.00
_cell.angle_gamma   90.00
#
_symmetry.space_group_name_H-M   'P 1'
#
loop_
_entity.id
_entity.type
_entity.pdbx_description
1 polymer ?
#
loop_
_entity_poly.entity_id
_entity_poly.type
_entity_poly.pdbx_seq_one_letter_code
_entity_poly.pdbx_strand_id
1 'polypeptide(L)'
;MASRLKVLRVFKELHRTRMDVFKEDDRALTAARLKINDEFRKNKNETVEGNINQMIKMAAGVEAFLRQDVVQAEHVAEDKIRLRPRESLLLENVPYCDTPRNVPSSKSAPKQSCVDETIA
;
A
#
# COMPACT_ATOMS: atom_id res chain seq x y z
N MET A 1 -24.93 -8.35 13.25
CA MET A 1 -24.62 -8.99 11.94
C MET A 1 -23.75 -8.12 11.02
N ALA A 2 -23.95 -6.79 10.94
CA ALA A 2 -23.20 -5.91 10.03
C ALA A 2 -21.68 -5.82 10.33
N SER A 3 -21.27 -5.86 11.60
CA SER A 3 -19.86 -5.79 12.01
C SER A 3 -19.03 -6.97 11.51
N ARG A 4 -19.55 -8.20 11.61
CA ARG A 4 -18.88 -9.42 11.13
C ARG A 4 -18.53 -9.36 9.64
N LEU A 5 -19.46 -8.86 8.81
CA LEU A 5 -19.22 -8.71 7.38
C LEU A 5 -18.10 -7.70 7.08
N LYS A 6 -18.03 -6.59 7.82
CA LYS A 6 -16.96 -5.59 7.69
C LYS A 6 -15.60 -6.18 8.07
N VAL A 7 -15.52 -6.91 9.18
CA VAL A 7 -14.28 -7.59 9.62
C VAL A 7 -13.78 -8.56 8.54
N LEU A 8 -14.66 -9.42 8.02
CA LEU A 8 -14.30 -10.39 6.99
C LEU A 8 -13.92 -9.75 5.67
N ARG A 9 -14.50 -8.58 5.33
CA ARG A 9 -14.13 -7.82 4.15
C ARG A 9 -12.69 -7.32 4.27
N VAL A 10 -12.36 -6.61 5.34
CA VAL A 10 -11.00 -6.07 5.55
C VAL A 10 -9.96 -7.19 5.66
N PHE A 11 -10.31 -8.31 6.30
CA PHE A 11 -9.45 -9.50 6.33
C PHE A 11 -9.11 -10.04 4.93
N LYS A 12 -10.12 -10.12 4.06
CA LYS A 12 -9.92 -10.54 2.66
C LYS A 12 -9.11 -9.51 1.86
N GLU A 13 -9.39 -8.22 2.05
CA GLU A 13 -8.66 -7.13 1.38
C GLU A 13 -7.17 -7.18 1.76
N LEU A 14 -6.83 -7.26 3.04
CA LEU A 14 -5.43 -7.42 3.50
C LEU A 14 -4.72 -8.63 2.86
N HIS A 15 -5.42 -9.76 2.74
CA HIS A 15 -4.86 -10.94 2.10
C HIS A 15 -4.70 -10.81 0.58
N ARG A 16 -5.52 -10.00 -0.09
CA ARG A 16 -5.33 -9.67 -1.51
C ARG A 16 -4.15 -8.70 -1.66
N THR A 17 -4.15 -7.62 -0.88
CA THR A 17 -3.10 -6.61 -0.90
C THR A 17 -1.72 -7.21 -0.61
N ARG A 18 -1.57 -8.16 0.33
CA ARG A 18 -0.28 -8.83 0.54
C ARG A 18 0.20 -9.58 -0.72
N MET A 19 -0.70 -10.22 -1.47
CA MET A 19 -0.34 -11.01 -2.65
C MET A 19 0.13 -10.11 -3.77
N ASP A 20 -0.48 -8.93 -3.89
CA ASP A 20 -0.12 -7.92 -4.88
C ASP A 20 1.17 -7.17 -4.50
N VAL A 21 1.39 -6.90 -3.22
CA VAL A 21 2.56 -6.16 -2.71
C VAL A 21 3.83 -7.01 -2.70
N PHE A 22 3.74 -8.28 -2.29
CA PHE A 22 4.89 -9.18 -2.11
C PHE A 22 4.94 -10.27 -3.18
N LYS A 23 4.65 -9.90 -4.43
CA LYS A 23 4.53 -10.87 -5.51
C LYS A 23 5.84 -11.65 -5.70
N GLU A 24 5.73 -12.98 -5.74
CA GLU A 24 6.87 -13.92 -5.90
C GLU A 24 7.88 -13.89 -4.73
N ASP A 25 7.60 -13.21 -3.63
CA ASP A 25 8.40 -13.28 -2.40
C ASP A 25 7.71 -14.21 -1.39
N ASP A 26 7.96 -15.52 -1.51
CA ASP A 26 7.34 -16.54 -0.66
C ASP A 26 7.60 -16.32 0.83
N ARG A 27 8.78 -15.78 1.17
CA ARG A 27 9.15 -15.49 2.55
C ARG A 27 8.29 -14.36 3.11
N ALA A 28 8.18 -13.24 2.39
CA ALA A 28 7.33 -12.12 2.79
C ALA A 28 5.84 -12.49 2.77
N LEU A 29 5.38 -13.23 1.76
CA LEU A 29 3.99 -13.71 1.66
C LEU A 29 3.61 -14.59 2.86
N THR A 30 4.51 -15.49 3.26
CA THR A 30 4.30 -16.38 4.41
C THR A 30 4.31 -15.61 5.72
N ALA A 31 5.30 -14.72 5.92
CA ALA A 31 5.39 -13.89 7.12
C ALA A 31 4.15 -12.99 7.28
N ALA A 32 3.74 -12.31 6.21
CA ALA A 32 2.55 -11.47 6.19
C ALA A 32 1.28 -12.28 6.47
N ARG A 33 1.15 -13.47 5.87
CA ARG A 33 0.03 -14.40 6.13
C ARG A 33 -0.06 -14.78 7.60
N LEU A 34 1.05 -15.18 8.21
CA LEU A 34 1.10 -15.56 9.62
C LEU A 34 0.71 -14.39 10.51
N LYS A 35 1.30 -13.20 10.27
CA LYS A 35 1.02 -12.01 11.07
C LYS A 35 -0.44 -11.57 11.00
N ILE A 36 -1.02 -11.51 9.80
CA ILE A 36 -2.45 -11.17 9.64
C ILE A 36 -3.33 -12.18 10.39
N ASN A 37 -3.07 -13.49 10.25
CA ASN A 37 -3.87 -14.51 10.92
C ASN A 37 -3.74 -14.45 12.44
N ASP A 38 -2.53 -14.20 12.95
CA ASP A 38 -2.25 -14.09 14.38
C ASP A 38 -3.01 -12.92 15.01
N GLU A 39 -2.92 -11.73 14.41
CA GLU A 39 -3.61 -10.54 14.93
C GLU A 39 -5.15 -10.66 14.89
N PHE A 40 -5.72 -11.27 13.85
CA PHE A 40 -7.17 -11.51 13.80
C PHE A 40 -7.61 -12.62 14.78
N ARG A 41 -6.76 -13.60 15.08
CA ARG A 41 -7.05 -14.65 16.06
C ARG A 41 -6.99 -14.11 17.49
N LYS A 42 -5.99 -13.29 17.82
CA LYS A 42 -5.87 -12.63 19.13
C LYS A 42 -7.14 -11.86 19.51
N ASN A 43 -7.73 -11.19 18.53
CA ASN A 43 -8.89 -10.31 18.74
C ASN A 43 -10.23 -10.97 18.42
N LYS A 44 -10.27 -12.29 18.21
CA LYS A 44 -11.48 -13.02 17.79
C LYS A 44 -12.64 -12.93 18.79
N ASN A 45 -12.31 -12.83 20.08
CA ASN A 45 -13.28 -12.86 21.18
C ASN A 45 -13.61 -11.47 21.73
N GLU A 46 -13.19 -10.40 21.06
CA GLU A 46 -13.56 -9.03 21.44
C GLU A 46 -15.08 -8.85 21.28
N THR A 47 -15.73 -8.31 22.31
CA THR A 47 -17.18 -8.13 22.39
C THR A 47 -17.57 -6.65 22.41
N VAL A 48 -16.62 -5.76 22.70
CA VAL A 48 -16.85 -4.32 22.77
C VAL A 48 -16.90 -3.74 21.35
N GLU A 49 -18.07 -3.26 20.93
CA GLU A 49 -18.29 -2.77 19.57
C GLU A 49 -17.37 -1.58 19.18
N GLY A 50 -17.06 -0.70 20.14
CA GLY A 50 -16.12 0.40 19.94
C GLY A 50 -14.73 -0.08 19.53
N ASN A 51 -14.21 -1.09 20.24
CA ASN A 51 -12.91 -1.69 19.96
C ASN A 51 -12.90 -2.38 18.60
N ILE A 52 -13.95 -3.12 18.27
CA ILE A 52 -14.10 -3.79 16.97
C ILE A 52 -14.04 -2.76 15.83
N ASN A 53 -14.75 -1.64 15.96
CA ASN A 53 -14.75 -0.59 14.95
C ASN A 53 -13.38 0.08 14.81
N GLN A 54 -12.66 0.30 15.91
CA GLN A 54 -11.31 0.84 15.88
C GLN A 54 -10.33 -0.13 15.21
N MET A 55 -10.43 -1.43 15.49
CA MET A 55 -9.62 -2.46 14.84
C MET A 55 -9.89 -2.57 13.34
N ILE A 56 -11.16 -2.48 12.92
CA ILE A 56 -11.51 -2.45 11.50
C ILE A 56 -10.88 -1.23 10.81
N LYS A 57 -10.97 -0.04 11.42
CA LYS A 57 -10.35 1.19 10.87
C LYS A 57 -8.84 1.06 10.77
N MET A 58 -8.20 0.52 11.81
CA MET A 58 -6.76 0.26 11.82
C MET A 58 -6.36 -0.70 10.69
N ALA A 59 -7.05 -1.84 10.57
CA ALA A 59 -6.76 -2.84 9.55
C ALA A 59 -6.97 -2.30 8.11
N ALA A 60 -8.01 -1.47 7.90
CA ALA A 60 -8.22 -0.78 6.62
C ALA A 60 -7.13 0.26 6.34
N GLY A 61 -6.65 0.97 7.36
CA GLY A 61 -5.51 1.89 7.23
C GLY A 61 -4.22 1.17 6.85
N VAL A 62 -3.95 0.01 7.46
CA VAL A 62 -2.79 -0.83 7.10
C VAL A 62 -2.90 -1.36 5.68
N GLU A 63 -4.10 -1.76 5.24
CA GLU A 63 -4.34 -2.15 3.84
C GLU A 63 -3.99 -1.01 2.88
N ALA A 64 -4.49 0.19 3.14
CA ALA A 64 -4.22 1.36 2.31
C ALA A 64 -2.72 1.71 2.27
N PHE A 65 -2.05 1.66 3.42
CA PHE A 65 -0.61 1.90 3.53
C PHE A 65 0.20 0.90 2.69
N LEU A 66 -0.10 -0.40 2.80
CA LEU A 66 0.56 -1.42 1.97
C LEU A 66 0.33 -1.16 0.47
N ARG A 67 -0.88 -0.73 0.10
CA ARG A 67 -1.28 -0.46 -1.29
C ARG A 67 -0.76 0.87 -1.84
N GLN A 68 -0.39 1.84 -1.02
CA GLN A 68 0.03 3.17 -1.47
C GLN A 68 1.53 3.39 -1.29
N ASP A 69 2.09 2.96 -0.17
CA ASP A 69 3.41 3.42 0.28
C ASP A 69 4.49 2.34 0.18
N VAL A 70 4.13 1.07 -0.07
CA VAL A 70 5.08 -0.04 -0.15
C VAL A 70 5.30 -0.48 -1.60
N VAL A 71 6.57 -0.46 -2.05
CA VAL A 71 7.03 -0.95 -3.36
C VAL A 71 8.07 -2.06 -3.15
N GLN A 72 7.97 -3.13 -3.93
CA GLN A 72 8.92 -4.25 -3.87
C GLN A 72 10.18 -3.92 -4.67
N ALA A 73 11.34 -4.23 -4.08
CA ALA A 73 12.65 -4.10 -4.69
C ALA A 73 13.34 -5.48 -4.72
N GLU A 74 13.79 -5.90 -5.89
CA GLU A 74 14.50 -7.16 -6.10
C GLU A 74 15.96 -6.87 -6.50
N HIS A 75 16.93 -7.43 -5.79
CA HIS A 75 18.33 -7.31 -6.16
C HIS A 75 18.63 -8.30 -7.30
N VAL A 76 19.01 -7.78 -8.48
CA VAL A 76 19.20 -8.59 -9.70
C VAL A 76 20.68 -8.74 -10.06
N ALA A 77 21.51 -7.75 -9.74
CA ALA A 77 22.97 -7.79 -9.93
C ALA A 77 23.64 -6.83 -8.94
N GLU A 78 24.97 -6.86 -8.84
CA GLU A 78 25.80 -6.15 -7.84
C GLU A 78 25.45 -4.66 -7.67
N ASP A 79 25.14 -3.95 -8.75
CA ASP A 79 24.70 -2.55 -8.73
C ASP A 79 23.32 -2.34 -9.38
N LYS A 80 22.46 -3.37 -9.35
CA LYS A 80 21.16 -3.32 -10.04
C LYS A 80 20.02 -3.86 -9.19
N ILE A 81 19.08 -2.97 -8.91
CA ILE A 81 17.81 -3.27 -8.25
C ILE A 81 16.67 -3.12 -9.25
N ARG A 82 15.80 -4.11 -9.33
CA ARG A 82 14.53 -4.05 -10.07
C ARG A 82 13.42 -3.66 -9.10
N LEU A 83 12.83 -2.48 -9.31
CA LEU A 83 11.63 -2.08 -8.62
C LEU A 83 10.40 -2.65 -9.32
N ARG A 84 9.41 -3.10 -8.53
CA ARG A 84 8.10 -3.56 -9.02
C ARG A 84 7.00 -2.63 -8.48
N PRO A 85 6.86 -1.41 -9.03
CA PRO A 85 5.78 -0.50 -8.65
C PRO A 85 4.43 -1.02 -9.17
N ARG A 86 3.35 -0.73 -8.43
CA ARG A 86 1.99 -1.01 -8.88
C ARG A 86 1.55 0.01 -9.91
N GLU A 87 0.82 -0.43 -10.93
CA GLU A 87 0.30 0.45 -12.00
C GLU A 87 -0.50 1.63 -11.46
N SER A 88 -1.26 1.43 -10.39
CA SER A 88 -2.05 2.48 -9.74
C SER A 88 -1.22 3.63 -9.16
N LEU A 89 0.08 3.43 -8.96
CA LEU A 89 1.04 4.42 -8.47
C LEU A 89 1.80 5.12 -9.60
N LEU A 90 1.73 4.59 -10.82
CA LEU A 90 2.43 5.16 -11.97
C LEU A 90 1.67 6.41 -12.46
N LEU A 91 2.44 7.46 -12.74
CA LEU A 91 1.93 8.71 -13.30
C LEU A 91 2.16 8.71 -14.82
N GLU A 92 1.14 9.08 -15.58
CA GLU A 92 1.20 9.05 -17.03
C GLU A 92 1.71 10.39 -17.59
N ASN A 93 2.80 10.36 -18.36
CA ASN A 93 3.37 11.51 -19.08
C ASN A 93 3.67 12.73 -18.19
N VAL A 94 4.01 12.49 -16.92
CA VAL A 94 4.34 13.53 -15.96
C VAL A 94 5.85 13.76 -15.99
N PRO A 95 6.35 14.94 -16.43
CA PRO A 95 7.77 15.23 -16.38
C PRO A 95 8.26 15.21 -14.93
N TYR A 96 9.48 14.72 -14.74
CA TYR A 96 10.17 14.76 -13.46
C TYR A 96 10.43 16.21 -13.04
N CYS A 97 10.40 16.49 -11.74
CA CYS A 97 10.60 17.82 -11.18
C CYS A 97 11.37 17.69 -9.86
N ASP A 98 12.52 18.35 -9.74
CA ASP A 98 13.33 18.34 -8.51
C ASP A 98 12.65 19.08 -7.35
N THR A 99 11.80 20.06 -7.67
CA THR A 99 11.00 20.73 -6.65
C THR A 99 9.76 19.89 -6.31
N PRO A 100 9.51 19.58 -5.02
CA PRO A 100 8.33 18.82 -4.64
C PRO A 100 7.06 19.55 -5.08
N ARG A 101 6.20 18.85 -5.82
CA ARG A 101 4.91 19.41 -6.24
C ARG A 101 4.00 19.53 -5.02
N ASN A 102 3.57 20.75 -4.70
CA ASN A 102 2.58 21.03 -3.64
C ASN A 102 1.13 20.69 -4.04
N VAL A 103 0.91 19.91 -5.10
CA VAL A 103 -0.44 19.61 -5.61
C VAL A 103 -0.92 18.22 -5.17
N PRO A 104 -2.17 18.10 -4.70
CA PRO A 104 -2.78 16.80 -4.45
C PRO A 104 -2.87 16.00 -5.76
N SER A 105 -2.70 14.69 -5.66
CA SER A 105 -2.58 13.69 -6.75
C SER A 105 -3.82 13.52 -7.65
N SER A 106 -4.63 14.56 -7.81
CA SER A 106 -5.75 14.57 -8.76
C SER A 106 -5.23 14.51 -10.19
N LYS A 107 -5.84 13.63 -11.00
CA LYS A 107 -5.49 13.32 -12.39
C LYS A 107 -5.67 14.49 -13.38
N SER A 108 -5.96 15.70 -12.90
CA SER A 108 -6.32 16.88 -13.69
C SER A 108 -5.53 18.13 -13.29
N ALA A 109 -4.40 18.00 -12.62
CA ALA A 109 -3.57 19.16 -12.30
C ALA A 109 -3.01 19.81 -13.60
N PRO A 110 -3.01 21.15 -13.72
CA PRO A 110 -2.44 21.83 -14.87
C PRO A 110 -0.98 21.42 -15.05
N LYS A 111 -0.53 21.31 -16.31
CA LYS A 111 0.87 21.04 -16.65
C LYS A 111 1.73 22.18 -16.11
N GLN A 112 2.26 22.02 -14.91
CA GLN A 112 3.31 22.90 -14.40
C GLN A 112 4.57 22.53 -15.19
N SER A 113 4.88 23.33 -16.21
CA SER A 113 6.11 23.18 -16.98
C SER A 113 7.27 23.39 -16.02
N CYS A 114 8.08 22.36 -15.84
CA CYS A 114 9.35 22.50 -15.16
C CYS A 114 10.21 23.33 -16.12
N VAL A 115 10.42 24.61 -15.79
CA VAL A 115 11.44 25.42 -16.44
C VAL A 115 12.76 24.95 -15.87
N ASP A 116 13.45 24.09 -16.61
CA ASP A 116 14.83 23.74 -16.32
C ASP A 116 15.65 25.02 -16.48
N GLU A 117 16.09 25.63 -15.38
CA GLU A 117 17.12 26.66 -15.44
C GLU A 117 18.36 26.04 -16.08
N THR A 118 18.68 26.53 -17.27
CA THR A 118 19.81 26.07 -18.06
C THR A 118 21.07 26.32 -17.26
N ILE A 119 21.75 25.24 -16.85
CA ILE A 119 23.06 25.34 -16.19
C ILE A 119 24.03 25.95 -17.21
N ALA A 120 24.50 27.16 -16.92
CA ALA A 120 25.47 27.91 -17.72
C ALA A 120 26.89 27.32 -17.63
#